data_AF-A0A938DZV3-F1
#
_entry.id   AF-A0A938DZV3-F1
#
_cell.length_a   1.000
_cell.length_b   1.000
_cell.length_c   1.000
_cell.angle_alpha   90.00
_cell.angle_beta   90.00
_cell.angle_gamma   90.00
#
_symmetry.space_group_name_H-M   'P 1'
#
loop_
_entity.id
_entity.type
_entity.pdbx_description
1 polymer ?
#
loop_
_entity_poly.entity_id
_entity_poly.type
_entity_poly.pdbx_seq_one_letter_code
_entity_poly.pdbx_strand_id
1 'polypeptide(L)'
;MKARRKDAAMTNAERWDYALEILAARVAELIEAEHIEGDVPDSRRGKSFPIPVILREAERGRAKVETGVIPWNALPESLTLLAEYLPLTDLDLGLLLCAAAPSLDPRFERFYIILNNDVDARGPLVSTALRLAGSSLLDSEARGRLRSDAPLLALGLVDVGPAQRPLGSRVITVPERVIAYLVGDALPDALVLRGVVIPEHEPLGSDMLPGLPSPVELPAIFRGRAGAATLEHARRFVIDSIGLEPIIVDLSHIEFDHQAPRSLARALAREVALSGLPLVLDCRYCTSDVPIVPLVGEFVDIDAPIITVVDTRRDLGAWSRQAVTVPLPSAAQRKSWWKSLAPEADPALALIATHVDPEELQRLASSETSAVLARARSGQRKSRITTVTPAVSLDDVVLDERSEAQVRELVDRVRHRWT
;
A
#
# COMPACT_ATOMS: atom_id res chain seq x y z
N MET A 1 37.93 37.43 11.58
CA MET A 1 37.71 36.27 10.68
C MET A 1 36.30 35.72 10.81
N LYS A 2 35.30 36.62 10.68
CA LYS A 2 33.91 36.29 10.35
C LYS A 2 33.78 36.33 8.82
N ALA A 3 32.82 35.56 8.30
CA ALA A 3 32.41 35.46 6.90
C ALA A 3 33.25 34.52 6.02
N ARG A 4 32.79 33.26 5.95
CA ARG A 4 32.70 32.36 4.77
C ARG A 4 32.71 30.89 5.22
N ARG A 5 31.67 30.45 5.94
CA ARG A 5 31.17 29.10 5.73
C ARG A 5 30.09 29.27 4.65
N LYS A 6 30.49 29.01 3.40
CA LYS A 6 29.56 28.81 2.28
C LYS A 6 28.53 27.77 2.72
N ASP A 7 27.27 28.03 2.41
CA ASP A 7 26.13 27.15 2.54
C ASP A 7 26.45 25.77 1.91
N ALA A 8 26.92 24.84 2.73
CA ALA A 8 26.74 23.44 2.43
C ALA A 8 25.26 23.18 2.77
N ALA A 9 24.46 22.83 1.77
CA ALA A 9 23.08 22.44 2.00
C ALA A 9 23.07 21.33 3.04
N MET A 10 22.41 21.58 4.17
CA MET A 10 22.31 20.64 5.28
C MET A 10 21.66 19.35 4.77
N THR A 11 22.32 18.22 4.99
CA THR A 11 21.84 16.89 4.57
C THR A 11 20.52 16.58 5.27
N ASN A 12 19.73 15.65 4.70
CA ASN A 12 18.46 15.25 5.31
C ASN A 12 18.65 14.72 6.75
N ALA A 13 19.73 13.98 7.02
CA ALA A 13 20.08 13.51 8.36
C ALA A 13 20.36 14.65 9.34
N GLU A 14 21.16 15.65 8.96
CA GLU A 14 21.43 16.83 9.79
C GLU A 14 20.15 17.65 10.07
N ARG A 15 19.19 17.68 9.13
CA ARG A 15 17.87 18.29 9.35
C ARG A 15 17.02 17.49 10.32
N TRP A 16 17.05 16.16 10.26
CA TRP A 16 16.41 15.31 11.26
C TRP A 16 16.99 15.53 12.66
N ASP A 17 18.31 15.52 12.80
CA ASP A 17 18.98 15.82 14.07
C ASP A 17 18.53 17.18 14.62
N TYR A 18 18.51 18.22 13.77
CA TYR A 18 18.07 19.55 14.18
C TYR A 18 16.59 19.58 14.62
N ALA A 19 15.70 18.94 13.85
CA ALA A 19 14.28 18.87 14.19
C ALA A 19 14.01 18.09 15.48
N LEU A 20 14.76 17.00 15.71
CA LEU A 20 14.68 16.21 16.94
C LEU A 20 15.22 17.01 18.14
N GLU A 21 16.28 17.80 17.99
CA GLU A 21 16.77 18.66 19.07
C GLU A 21 15.78 19.79 19.41
N ILE A 22 15.09 20.36 18.42
CA ILE A 22 13.97 21.30 18.68
C ILE A 22 12.84 20.61 19.44
N LEU A 23 12.47 19.41 19.03
CA LEU A 23 11.42 18.66 19.72
C LEU A 23 11.84 18.29 21.15
N ALA A 24 13.10 17.92 21.37
CA ALA A 24 13.64 17.63 22.70
C ALA A 24 13.64 18.88 23.59
N ALA A 25 13.96 20.06 23.06
CA ALA A 25 13.85 21.31 23.78
C ALA A 25 12.41 21.60 24.23
N ARG A 26 11.41 21.38 23.36
CA ARG A 26 9.98 21.52 23.71
C ARG A 26 9.53 20.54 24.78
N VAL A 27 9.98 19.29 24.68
CA VAL A 27 9.74 18.29 25.70
C VAL A 27 10.30 18.78 27.03
N ALA A 28 11.51 19.32 27.06
CA ALA A 28 12.13 19.85 28.27
C ALA A 28 11.34 21.04 28.83
N GLU A 29 10.91 21.99 28.00
CA GLU A 29 10.07 23.12 28.39
C GLU A 29 8.73 22.65 29.02
N LEU A 30 8.08 21.67 28.41
CA LEU A 30 6.86 21.09 28.97
C LEU A 30 7.11 20.37 30.30
N ILE A 31 8.18 19.58 30.40
CA ILE A 31 8.57 18.91 31.65
C ILE A 31 8.87 19.95 32.73
N GLU A 32 9.61 21.02 32.44
CA GLU A 32 9.91 22.09 33.39
C GLU A 32 8.66 22.87 33.81
N ALA A 33 7.76 23.16 32.86
CA ALA A 33 6.48 23.80 33.15
C ALA A 33 5.58 22.93 34.04
N GLU A 34 5.67 21.61 33.88
CA GLU A 34 4.96 20.62 34.70
C GLU A 34 5.70 20.28 35.99
N HIS A 35 7.01 20.48 36.06
CA HIS A 35 7.86 20.14 37.20
C HIS A 35 7.38 20.86 38.47
N ILE A 36 7.42 20.15 39.59
CA ILE A 36 7.03 20.67 40.90
C ILE A 36 8.06 20.25 41.94
N GLU A 37 8.38 21.17 42.84
CA GLU A 37 9.19 20.88 44.03
C GLU A 37 8.47 19.85 44.94
N GLY A 38 9.13 18.75 45.27
CA GLY A 38 8.56 17.65 46.06
C GLY A 38 7.78 16.59 45.25
N ASP A 39 8.06 16.47 43.95
CA ASP A 39 7.44 15.46 43.09
C ASP A 39 7.68 14.03 43.59
N VAL A 40 6.78 13.12 43.22
CA VAL A 40 6.91 11.70 43.55
C VAL A 40 8.18 11.18 42.88
N PRO A 41 9.07 10.46 43.59
CA PRO A 41 10.27 9.89 42.97
C PRO A 41 9.90 9.08 41.72
N ASP A 42 10.67 9.21 40.64
CA ASP A 42 10.37 8.61 39.33
C ASP A 42 10.06 7.11 39.40
N SER A 43 10.66 6.38 40.35
CA SER A 43 10.40 4.96 40.59
C SER A 43 8.95 4.63 40.99
N ARG A 44 8.15 5.63 41.39
CA ARG A 44 6.75 5.52 41.81
C ARG A 44 5.76 6.28 40.91
N ARG A 45 6.22 7.03 39.90
CA ARG A 45 5.34 7.62 38.87
C ARG A 45 4.55 6.52 38.15
N GLY A 46 3.29 6.82 37.80
CA GLY A 46 2.36 5.86 37.21
C GLY A 46 1.88 4.70 38.12
N LYS A 47 2.49 4.47 39.29
CA LYS A 47 2.15 3.34 40.20
C LYS A 47 1.40 3.76 41.47
N SER A 48 1.49 5.02 41.86
CA SER A 48 0.69 5.59 42.95
C SER A 48 0.23 6.99 42.58
N PHE A 49 -1.01 7.33 42.92
CA PHE A 49 -1.56 8.66 42.78
C PHE A 49 -1.87 9.22 44.18
N PRO A 50 -0.91 9.86 44.86
CA PRO A 50 -1.15 10.43 46.17
C PRO A 50 -2.26 11.48 46.08
N ILE A 51 -3.20 11.47 47.03
CA ILE A 51 -4.32 12.44 47.08
C ILE A 51 -3.84 13.91 46.94
N PRO A 52 -2.73 14.36 47.56
CA PRO A 52 -2.23 15.71 47.37
C PRO A 52 -1.85 16.04 45.91
N VAL A 53 -1.37 15.06 45.15
CA VAL A 53 -1.04 15.23 43.72
C VAL A 53 -2.33 15.38 42.91
N ILE A 54 -3.36 14.56 43.18
CA ILE A 54 -4.65 14.61 42.48
C ILE A 54 -5.36 15.95 42.73
N LEU A 55 -5.45 16.40 43.99
CA LEU A 55 -6.08 17.67 44.34
C LEU A 55 -5.37 18.85 43.68
N ARG A 56 -4.03 18.82 43.64
CA ARG A 56 -3.22 19.87 43.02
C ARG A 56 -3.37 19.89 41.51
N GLU A 57 -3.38 18.75 40.81
CA GLU A 57 -3.68 18.69 39.38
C GLU A 57 -5.06 19.30 39.07
N ALA A 58 -6.06 19.04 39.92
CA ALA A 58 -7.37 19.65 39.78
C ALA A 58 -7.35 21.18 39.96
N GLU A 59 -6.53 21.70 40.88
CA GLU A 59 -6.35 23.14 41.12
C GLU A 59 -5.52 23.84 40.03
N ARG A 60 -4.49 23.18 39.49
CA ARG A 60 -3.59 23.71 38.45
C ARG A 60 -4.32 23.92 37.12
N GLY A 61 -5.42 23.20 36.91
CA GLY A 61 -6.21 23.27 35.70
C GLY A 61 -5.57 22.47 34.57
N ARG A 62 -5.99 22.74 33.33
CA ARG A 62 -5.53 21.97 32.16
C ARG A 62 -4.06 22.25 31.86
N ALA A 63 -3.35 21.20 31.46
CA ALA A 63 -1.97 21.30 31.01
C ALA A 63 -1.84 22.33 29.88
N LYS A 64 -0.81 23.17 29.95
CA LYS A 64 -0.55 24.18 28.93
C LYS A 64 -0.24 23.50 27.59
N VAL A 65 -0.73 24.11 26.53
CA VAL A 65 -0.33 23.81 25.16
C VAL A 65 0.97 24.57 24.90
N GLU A 66 1.97 23.92 24.35
CA GLU A 66 3.23 24.59 24.06
C GLU A 66 2.98 25.61 22.93
N THR A 67 3.21 26.89 23.23
CA THR A 67 2.95 27.96 22.28
C THR A 67 4.15 28.14 21.36
N GLY A 68 4.11 27.50 20.21
CA GLY A 68 5.06 27.68 19.13
C GLY A 68 4.95 26.53 18.12
N VAL A 69 5.06 26.80 16.82
CA VAL A 69 5.10 25.77 15.78
C VAL A 69 6.56 25.38 15.54
N ILE A 70 6.87 24.09 15.34
CA ILE A 70 8.23 23.71 14.92
C ILE A 70 8.46 24.45 13.61
N PRO A 71 9.46 25.33 13.52
CA PRO A 71 9.58 26.20 12.36
C PRO A 71 9.64 25.34 11.09
N TRP A 72 8.82 25.65 10.10
CA TRP A 72 8.71 24.82 8.89
C TRP A 72 10.05 24.70 8.16
N ASN A 73 10.87 25.76 8.23
CA ASN A 73 12.24 25.79 7.72
C ASN A 73 13.24 24.92 8.50
N ALA A 74 12.85 24.42 9.67
CA ALA A 74 13.62 23.47 10.47
C ALA A 74 13.21 22.01 10.20
N LEU A 75 12.13 21.77 9.45
CA LEU A 75 11.69 20.42 9.14
C LEU A 75 12.64 19.73 8.14
N PRO A 76 12.84 18.41 8.28
CA PRO A 76 13.54 17.59 7.29
C PRO A 76 12.90 17.66 5.92
N GLU A 77 13.72 17.55 4.89
CA GLU A 77 13.28 17.66 3.49
C GLU A 77 12.26 16.57 3.15
N SER A 78 12.46 15.35 3.64
CA SER A 78 11.52 14.25 3.45
C SER A 78 10.14 14.51 4.06
N LEU A 79 10.04 15.22 5.19
CA LEU A 79 8.75 15.60 5.77
C LEU A 79 8.08 16.70 4.95
N THR A 80 8.84 17.71 4.52
CA THR A 80 8.28 18.80 3.69
C THR A 80 7.84 18.30 2.33
N LEU A 81 8.57 17.36 1.72
CA LEU A 81 8.21 16.72 0.45
C LEU A 81 6.87 16.00 0.53
N LEU A 82 6.56 15.31 1.65
CA LEU A 82 5.25 14.69 1.82
C LEU A 82 4.11 15.71 1.79
N ALA A 83 4.31 16.90 2.37
CA ALA A 83 3.30 17.97 2.35
C ALA A 83 3.16 18.66 0.99
N GLU A 84 4.11 18.52 0.07
CA GLU A 84 4.00 19.08 -1.28
C GLU A 84 2.96 18.35 -2.14
N TYR A 85 2.84 17.03 -1.96
CA TYR A 85 1.99 16.18 -2.81
C TYR A 85 0.77 15.59 -2.08
N LEU A 86 0.72 15.69 -0.76
CA LEU A 86 -0.38 15.20 0.07
C LEU A 86 -1.06 16.36 0.80
N PRO A 87 -2.36 16.27 1.11
CA PRO A 87 -3.10 17.28 1.87
C PRO A 87 -2.77 17.25 3.37
N LEU A 88 -1.48 17.32 3.70
CA LEU A 88 -0.95 17.39 5.06
C LEU A 88 -0.83 18.84 5.49
N THR A 89 -1.30 19.11 6.70
CA THR A 89 -1.19 20.40 7.38
C THR A 89 0.06 20.41 8.26
N ASP A 90 0.45 21.58 8.74
CA ASP A 90 1.56 21.73 9.69
C ASP A 90 1.36 20.88 10.96
N LEU A 91 0.10 20.71 11.39
CA LEU A 91 -0.24 19.84 12.52
C LEU A 91 0.09 18.38 12.22
N ASP A 92 -0.18 17.90 10.99
CA ASP A 92 0.13 16.51 10.63
C ASP A 92 1.63 16.26 10.59
N LEU A 93 2.40 17.22 10.09
CA LEU A 93 3.86 17.15 10.10
C LEU A 93 4.41 17.14 11.53
N GLY A 94 3.83 17.95 12.42
CA GLY A 94 4.15 17.93 13.86
C GLY A 94 3.83 16.59 14.51
N LEU A 95 2.66 16.00 14.20
CA LEU A 95 2.26 14.68 14.67
C LEU A 95 3.18 13.57 14.14
N LEU A 96 3.54 13.60 12.86
CA LEU A 96 4.49 12.66 12.24
C LEU A 96 5.87 12.77 12.88
N LEU A 97 6.39 13.99 13.08
CA LEU A 97 7.68 14.18 13.76
C LEU A 97 7.64 13.61 15.19
N CYS A 98 6.60 13.92 15.97
CA CYS A 98 6.47 13.39 17.33
C CYS A 98 6.42 11.85 17.34
N ALA A 99 5.65 11.26 16.44
CA ALA A 99 5.46 9.82 16.36
C ALA A 99 6.68 9.08 15.79
N ALA A 100 7.46 9.70 14.90
CA ALA A 100 8.69 9.14 14.33
C ALA A 100 9.88 9.23 15.30
N ALA A 101 9.86 10.19 16.22
CA ALA A 101 10.99 10.49 17.10
C ALA A 101 11.56 9.27 17.86
N PRO A 102 10.77 8.35 18.45
CA PRO A 102 11.30 7.18 19.14
C PRO A 102 12.08 6.22 18.24
N SER A 103 11.67 6.10 16.97
CA SER A 103 12.33 5.24 15.98
C SER A 103 13.65 5.84 15.48
N LEU A 104 13.77 7.16 15.49
CA LEU A 104 14.95 7.89 15.00
C LEU A 104 15.95 8.21 16.12
N ASP A 105 15.46 8.44 17.34
CA ASP A 105 16.27 8.70 18.52
C ASP A 105 15.64 8.04 19.77
N PRO A 106 16.24 6.95 20.28
CA PRO A 106 15.73 6.21 21.44
C PRO A 106 15.58 7.02 22.73
N ARG A 107 16.18 8.22 22.84
CA ARG A 107 15.96 9.13 23.98
C ARG A 107 14.48 9.50 24.13
N PHE A 108 13.75 9.60 23.01
CA PHE A 108 12.34 9.99 23.00
C PHE A 108 11.41 9.00 23.70
N GLU A 109 11.74 7.70 23.74
CA GLU A 109 10.95 6.76 24.56
C GLU A 109 10.91 7.20 26.03
N ARG A 110 12.07 7.63 26.58
CA ARG A 110 12.19 8.04 27.98
C ARG A 110 11.45 9.35 28.23
N PHE A 111 11.56 10.28 27.29
CA PHE A 111 10.84 11.56 27.33
C PHE A 111 9.32 11.34 27.35
N TYR A 112 8.81 10.44 26.50
CA TYR A 112 7.39 10.15 26.47
C TYR A 112 6.90 9.38 27.69
N ILE A 113 7.68 8.47 28.27
CA ILE A 113 7.31 7.83 29.54
C ILE A 113 7.06 8.87 30.63
N ILE A 114 7.93 9.90 30.71
CA ILE A 114 7.79 10.99 31.68
C ILE A 114 6.55 11.84 31.37
N LEU A 115 6.43 12.35 30.15
CA LEU A 115 5.32 13.22 29.74
C LEU A 115 3.95 12.53 29.80
N ASN A 116 3.90 11.23 29.50
CA ASN A 116 2.66 10.45 29.54
C ASN A 116 2.29 10.03 30.96
N ASN A 117 3.26 10.07 31.91
CA ASN A 117 3.15 9.43 33.23
C ASN A 117 2.71 7.94 33.12
N ASP A 118 3.14 7.25 32.07
CA ASP A 118 2.81 5.86 31.75
C ASP A 118 4.08 5.14 31.28
N VAL A 119 4.57 4.21 32.09
CA VAL A 119 5.79 3.44 31.85
C VAL A 119 5.66 2.41 30.74
N ASP A 120 4.43 2.02 30.41
CA ASP A 120 4.14 1.04 29.36
C ASP A 120 3.98 1.71 27.98
N ALA A 121 3.77 3.04 27.95
CA ALA A 121 3.64 3.82 26.73
C ALA A 121 5.02 4.17 26.12
N ARG A 122 5.49 3.34 25.18
CA ARG A 122 6.77 3.49 24.46
C ARG A 122 6.77 4.56 23.35
N GLY A 123 5.74 5.39 23.26
CA GLY A 123 5.59 6.41 22.24
C GLY A 123 4.70 7.56 22.72
N PRO A 124 4.51 8.61 21.91
CA PRO A 124 3.66 9.72 22.33
C PRO A 124 2.21 9.27 22.38
N LEU A 125 1.52 9.57 23.48
CA LEU A 125 0.06 9.51 23.48
C LEU A 125 -0.49 10.58 22.53
N VAL A 126 -1.70 10.38 21.98
CA VAL A 126 -2.37 11.38 21.14
C VAL A 126 -2.46 12.73 21.88
N SER A 127 -2.75 12.72 23.19
CA SER A 127 -2.72 13.95 24.01
C SER A 127 -1.38 14.66 23.94
N THR A 128 -0.30 13.90 24.09
CA THR A 128 1.07 14.39 24.18
C THR A 128 1.55 14.91 22.83
N ALA A 129 1.30 14.16 21.74
CA ALA A 129 1.63 14.56 20.38
C ALA A 129 0.92 15.87 19.99
N LEU A 130 -0.38 15.97 20.26
CA LEU A 130 -1.13 17.21 19.98
C LEU A 130 -0.58 18.40 20.78
N ARG A 131 -0.28 18.21 22.07
CA ARG A 131 0.30 19.26 22.91
C ARG A 131 1.66 19.74 22.40
N LEU A 132 2.55 18.82 22.04
CA LEU A 132 3.88 19.12 21.48
C LEU A 132 3.80 19.80 20.11
N ALA A 133 2.78 19.45 19.32
CA ALA A 133 2.45 20.08 18.05
C ALA A 133 1.65 21.40 18.19
N GLY A 134 1.45 21.89 19.42
CA GLY A 134 0.82 23.20 19.67
C GLY A 134 -0.71 23.20 19.57
N SER A 135 -1.36 22.04 19.70
CA SER A 135 -2.82 21.89 19.67
C SER A 135 -3.37 21.20 20.93
N SER A 136 -4.69 21.14 21.03
CA SER A 136 -5.43 20.57 22.16
C SER A 136 -6.32 19.42 21.73
N LEU A 137 -6.47 18.42 22.61
CA LEU A 137 -7.45 17.35 22.43
C LEU A 137 -8.91 17.81 22.38
N LEU A 138 -9.18 19.06 22.74
CA LEU A 138 -10.52 19.68 22.71
C LEU A 138 -10.78 20.41 21.40
N ASP A 139 -9.74 20.67 20.62
CA ASP A 139 -9.87 21.21 19.28
C ASP A 139 -10.44 20.12 18.37
N SER A 140 -11.64 20.36 17.83
CA SER A 140 -12.32 19.41 16.95
C SER A 140 -11.54 19.16 15.65
N GLU A 141 -10.85 20.18 15.14
CA GLU A 141 -10.08 20.06 13.90
C GLU A 141 -8.84 19.18 14.12
N ALA A 142 -8.13 19.41 15.22
CA ALA A 142 -6.98 18.62 15.61
C ALA A 142 -7.32 17.15 15.88
N ARG A 143 -8.46 16.89 16.54
CA ARG A 143 -9.00 15.52 16.66
C ARG A 143 -9.36 14.94 15.30
N GLY A 144 -9.89 15.77 14.41
CA GLY A 144 -10.27 15.43 13.05
C GLY A 144 -9.12 14.86 12.24
N ARG A 145 -7.88 15.34 12.44
CA ARG A 145 -6.67 14.83 11.78
C ARG A 145 -6.37 13.35 12.07
N LEU A 146 -6.93 12.79 13.15
CA LEU A 146 -6.75 11.39 13.55
C LEU A 146 -7.98 10.50 13.30
N ARG A 147 -8.92 10.97 12.47
CA ARG A 147 -10.01 10.12 11.97
C ARG A 147 -9.49 9.10 10.95
N SER A 148 -10.23 8.02 10.76
CA SER A 148 -9.84 6.95 9.83
C SER A 148 -9.80 7.38 8.36
N ASP A 149 -10.53 8.44 8.01
CA ASP A 149 -10.60 9.07 6.69
C ASP A 149 -9.67 10.29 6.55
N ALA A 150 -8.97 10.68 7.62
CA ALA A 150 -7.99 11.76 7.54
C ALA A 150 -6.68 11.24 6.92
N PRO A 151 -5.93 12.08 6.18
CA PRO A 151 -4.78 11.65 5.38
C PRO A 151 -3.74 10.81 6.15
N LEU A 152 -3.44 11.16 7.40
CA LEU A 152 -2.49 10.44 8.24
C LEU A 152 -2.84 8.95 8.43
N LEU A 153 -4.11 8.63 8.69
CA LEU A 153 -4.55 7.25 8.92
C LEU A 153 -5.07 6.57 7.64
N ALA A 154 -5.69 7.34 6.74
CA ALA A 154 -6.22 6.82 5.48
C ALA A 154 -5.08 6.31 4.59
N LEU A 155 -4.00 7.09 4.47
CA LEU A 155 -2.79 6.72 3.72
C LEU A 155 -1.82 5.84 4.52
N GLY A 156 -2.20 5.43 5.75
CA GLY A 156 -1.36 4.56 6.59
C GLY A 156 0.00 5.16 6.95
N LEU A 157 0.11 6.48 7.06
CA LEU A 157 1.34 7.19 7.46
C LEU A 157 1.60 7.08 8.97
N VAL A 158 0.53 6.95 9.76
CA VAL A 158 0.60 6.65 11.20
C VAL A 158 -0.44 5.59 11.55
N ASP A 159 -0.17 4.87 12.63
CA ASP A 159 -1.14 4.03 13.32
C ASP A 159 -1.47 4.62 14.69
N VAL A 160 -2.74 4.50 15.08
CA VAL A 160 -3.21 4.87 16.40
C VAL A 160 -3.54 3.58 17.16
N GLY A 161 -3.05 3.49 18.39
CA GLY A 161 -3.23 2.33 19.26
C GLY A 161 -4.69 1.89 19.47
N PRO A 162 -4.88 0.77 20.18
CA PRO A 162 -6.16 0.05 20.24
C PRO A 162 -7.36 0.90 20.68
N ALA A 163 -8.50 0.67 20.03
CA ALA A 163 -9.71 1.47 20.21
C ALA A 163 -10.35 1.38 21.62
N GLN A 164 -9.93 0.41 22.42
CA GLN A 164 -10.40 0.18 23.79
C GLN A 164 -10.00 1.31 24.76
N ARG A 165 -8.94 2.07 24.44
CA ARG A 165 -8.58 3.29 25.21
C ARG A 165 -9.27 4.52 24.63
N PRO A 166 -9.55 5.58 25.42
CA PRO A 166 -9.95 6.88 24.88
C PRO A 166 -8.89 7.41 23.92
N LEU A 167 -9.29 8.19 22.88
CA LEU A 167 -8.37 8.67 21.84
C LEU A 167 -7.09 9.28 22.42
N GLY A 168 -7.22 10.18 23.40
CA GLY A 168 -6.09 10.86 24.04
C GLY A 168 -5.08 9.95 24.71
N SER A 169 -5.50 8.76 25.15
CA SER A 169 -4.68 7.77 25.85
C SER A 169 -4.19 6.63 24.95
N ARG A 170 -4.32 6.79 23.62
CA ARG A 170 -3.75 5.86 22.63
C ARG A 170 -2.38 6.38 22.20
N VAL A 171 -1.44 5.47 21.99
CA VAL A 171 -0.12 5.80 21.42
C VAL A 171 -0.26 5.99 19.92
N ILE A 172 0.44 6.98 19.35
CA ILE A 172 0.62 7.13 17.90
C ILE A 172 1.97 6.53 17.53
N THR A 173 2.00 5.69 16.50
CA THR A 173 3.22 5.07 15.96
C THR A 173 3.34 5.33 14.47
N VAL A 174 4.56 5.31 13.96
CA VAL A 174 4.85 5.42 12.53
C VAL A 174 5.28 4.04 12.01
N PRO A 175 4.68 3.52 10.92
CA PRO A 175 5.12 2.26 10.32
C PRO A 175 6.58 2.33 9.87
N GLU A 176 7.32 1.22 10.00
CA GLU A 176 8.75 1.16 9.67
C GLU A 176 9.04 1.61 8.23
N ARG A 177 8.13 1.29 7.29
CA ARG A 177 8.23 1.76 5.91
C ARG A 177 8.27 3.29 5.79
N VAL A 178 7.47 4.00 6.59
CA VAL A 178 7.48 5.47 6.62
C VAL A 178 8.77 5.97 7.24
N ILE A 179 9.25 5.35 8.32
CA ILE A 179 10.57 5.67 8.92
C ILE A 179 11.68 5.55 7.87
N ALA A 180 11.71 4.42 7.13
CA ALA A 180 12.68 4.18 6.06
C ALA A 180 12.64 5.29 5.00
N TYR A 181 11.45 5.68 4.53
CA TYR A 181 11.30 6.82 3.62
C TYR A 181 11.83 8.13 4.22
N LEU A 182 11.49 8.42 5.48
CA LEU A 182 11.87 9.67 6.13
C LEU A 182 13.39 9.82 6.24
N VAL A 183 14.13 8.72 6.42
CA VAL A 183 15.60 8.72 6.43
C VAL A 183 16.24 8.61 5.04
N GLY A 184 15.43 8.43 3.97
CA GLY A 184 15.86 8.51 2.58
C GLY A 184 15.83 7.19 1.80
N ASP A 185 15.21 6.12 2.32
CA ASP A 185 15.03 4.86 1.60
C ASP A 185 13.79 4.89 0.70
N ALA A 186 14.02 4.79 -0.61
CA ALA A 186 12.98 4.81 -1.63
C ALA A 186 12.39 3.42 -1.92
N LEU A 187 12.93 2.33 -1.38
CA LEU A 187 12.44 0.98 -1.66
C LEU A 187 11.02 0.78 -1.09
N PRO A 188 10.07 0.24 -1.89
CA PRO A 188 8.74 -0.08 -1.40
C PRO A 188 8.71 -1.01 -0.18
N ASP A 189 7.62 -0.97 0.59
CA ASP A 189 7.34 -1.91 1.68
C ASP A 189 7.59 -3.35 1.22
N ALA A 190 8.23 -4.17 2.05
CA ALA A 190 8.58 -5.54 1.70
C ALA A 190 7.36 -6.39 1.28
N LEU A 191 6.17 -6.08 1.78
CA LEU A 191 4.91 -6.69 1.33
C LEU A 191 4.58 -6.31 -0.13
N VAL A 192 4.68 -5.03 -0.47
CA VAL A 192 4.34 -4.49 -1.79
C VAL A 192 5.43 -4.82 -2.81
N LEU A 193 6.70 -4.74 -2.40
CA LEU A 193 7.88 -4.99 -3.23
C LEU A 193 7.83 -6.36 -3.93
N ARG A 194 7.26 -7.38 -3.29
CA ARG A 194 7.09 -8.72 -3.87
C ARG A 194 6.18 -8.73 -5.10
N GLY A 195 5.22 -7.81 -5.15
CA GLY A 195 4.30 -7.65 -6.27
C GLY A 195 4.78 -6.65 -7.32
N VAL A 196 5.83 -5.85 -7.06
CA VAL A 196 6.26 -4.83 -8.01
C VAL A 196 6.74 -5.48 -9.31
N VAL A 197 6.12 -5.07 -10.41
CA VAL A 197 6.49 -5.48 -11.76
C VAL A 197 7.18 -4.32 -12.46
N ILE A 198 8.35 -4.58 -13.02
CA ILE A 198 9.06 -3.63 -13.88
C ILE A 198 8.74 -4.02 -15.33
N PRO A 199 7.98 -3.21 -16.09
CA PRO A 199 7.76 -3.46 -17.51
C PRO A 199 9.09 -3.52 -18.24
N GLU A 200 9.29 -4.55 -19.04
CA GLU A 200 10.49 -4.68 -19.86
C GLU A 200 10.37 -3.92 -21.20
N HIS A 201 9.33 -3.09 -21.39
CA HIS A 201 9.09 -2.33 -22.61
C HIS A 201 8.46 -0.94 -22.35
N GLU A 202 8.69 -0.04 -23.29
CA GLU A 202 8.03 1.28 -23.33
C GLU A 202 6.51 1.14 -23.49
N PRO A 203 5.69 1.99 -22.85
CA PRO A 203 4.25 1.85 -22.90
C PRO A 203 3.73 1.97 -24.33
N LEU A 204 2.75 1.14 -24.69
CA LEU A 204 2.18 1.16 -26.03
C LEU A 204 1.60 2.53 -26.38
N GLY A 205 1.84 3.01 -27.60
CA GLY A 205 1.26 4.24 -28.13
C GLY A 205 -0.27 4.21 -28.15
N SER A 206 -0.90 5.37 -27.97
CA SER A 206 -2.35 5.52 -27.92
C SER A 206 -3.06 5.06 -29.21
N ASP A 207 -2.38 5.12 -30.35
CA ASP A 207 -2.86 4.62 -31.64
C ASP A 207 -2.93 3.08 -31.71
N MET A 208 -2.12 2.41 -30.90
CA MET A 208 -2.09 0.94 -30.80
C MET A 208 -3.16 0.39 -29.85
N LEU A 209 -3.81 1.25 -29.06
CA LEU A 209 -4.85 0.88 -28.11
C LEU A 209 -6.22 1.43 -28.57
N PRO A 210 -7.33 0.68 -28.40
CA PRO A 210 -8.67 1.22 -28.68
C PRO A 210 -9.03 2.37 -27.71
N GLY A 211 -9.88 3.30 -28.13
CA GLY A 211 -10.29 4.40 -27.25
C GLY A 211 -11.06 3.90 -26.02
N LEU A 212 -10.71 4.41 -24.82
CA LEU A 212 -11.47 4.16 -23.60
C LEU A 212 -12.77 4.99 -23.58
N PRO A 213 -13.85 4.51 -22.95
CA PRO A 213 -15.02 5.34 -22.69
C PRO A 213 -14.64 6.51 -21.77
N SER A 214 -15.19 7.70 -22.01
CA SER A 214 -14.91 8.94 -21.27
C SER A 214 -16.15 9.43 -20.51
N PRO A 215 -15.99 10.11 -19.34
CA PRO A 215 -14.74 10.30 -18.58
C PRO A 215 -14.42 9.12 -17.63
N VAL A 216 -13.13 8.99 -17.27
CA VAL A 216 -12.62 8.06 -16.25
C VAL A 216 -12.01 8.89 -15.12
N GLU A 217 -12.42 8.62 -13.88
CA GLU A 217 -11.92 9.28 -12.67
C GLU A 217 -11.15 8.27 -11.82
N LEU A 218 -10.12 8.74 -11.10
CA LEU A 218 -9.36 7.93 -10.16
C LEU A 218 -9.96 8.03 -8.74
N PRO A 219 -9.84 6.99 -7.90
CA PRO A 219 -9.42 5.62 -8.25
C PRO A 219 -10.38 4.94 -9.24
N ALA A 220 -9.85 4.07 -10.10
CA ALA A 220 -10.61 3.42 -11.16
C ALA A 220 -10.51 1.89 -11.13
N ILE A 221 -11.47 1.22 -11.75
CA ILE A 221 -11.42 -0.24 -11.97
C ILE A 221 -11.46 -0.48 -13.47
N PHE A 222 -10.41 -1.09 -14.02
CA PHE A 222 -10.33 -1.44 -15.43
C PHE A 222 -10.63 -2.92 -15.57
N ARG A 223 -11.74 -3.22 -16.25
CA ARG A 223 -12.21 -4.58 -16.46
C ARG A 223 -12.05 -4.97 -17.92
N GLY A 224 -11.14 -5.89 -18.19
CA GLY A 224 -10.90 -6.40 -19.53
C GLY A 224 -10.79 -7.92 -19.55
N ARG A 225 -10.92 -8.50 -20.75
CA ARG A 225 -10.67 -9.93 -20.97
C ARG A 225 -9.24 -10.11 -21.46
N ALA A 226 -8.71 -11.33 -21.35
CA ALA A 226 -7.42 -11.68 -21.95
C ALA A 226 -7.34 -11.23 -23.43
N GLY A 227 -6.26 -10.55 -23.80
CA GLY A 227 -5.99 -9.95 -25.10
C GLY A 227 -6.59 -8.55 -25.31
N ALA A 228 -7.19 -7.95 -24.27
CA ALA A 228 -7.68 -6.58 -24.30
C ALA A 228 -6.59 -5.55 -23.92
N ALA A 229 -5.40 -5.99 -23.50
CA ALA A 229 -4.31 -5.14 -23.01
C ALA A 229 -4.73 -4.23 -21.85
N THR A 230 -5.51 -4.77 -20.91
CA THR A 230 -6.09 -4.04 -19.78
C THR A 230 -5.03 -3.33 -18.94
N LEU A 231 -3.88 -3.98 -18.72
CA LEU A 231 -2.75 -3.40 -17.98
C LEU A 231 -2.12 -2.22 -18.74
N GLU A 232 -1.85 -2.38 -20.04
CA GLU A 232 -1.34 -1.31 -20.89
C GLU A 232 -2.32 -0.13 -21.00
N HIS A 233 -3.63 -0.41 -21.00
CA HIS A 233 -4.64 0.64 -20.90
C HIS A 233 -4.54 1.44 -19.61
N ALA A 234 -4.39 0.76 -18.46
CA ALA A 234 -4.24 1.43 -17.18
C ALA A 234 -2.94 2.25 -17.13
N ARG A 235 -1.81 1.67 -17.58
CA ARG A 235 -0.51 2.35 -17.65
C ARG A 235 -0.57 3.58 -18.55
N ARG A 236 -1.10 3.44 -19.77
CA ARG A 236 -1.25 4.54 -20.73
C ARG A 236 -2.20 5.62 -20.20
N PHE A 237 -3.31 5.25 -19.58
CA PHE A 237 -4.23 6.22 -18.99
C PHE A 237 -3.55 7.08 -17.92
N VAL A 238 -2.77 6.47 -17.01
CA VAL A 238 -2.02 7.22 -15.99
C VAL A 238 -1.01 8.17 -16.64
N ILE A 239 -0.24 7.70 -17.61
CA ILE A 239 0.76 8.52 -18.30
C ILE A 239 0.11 9.69 -19.02
N ASP A 240 -1.01 9.47 -19.71
CA ASP A 240 -1.68 10.52 -20.48
C ASP A 240 -2.43 11.52 -19.59
N SER A 241 -2.92 11.10 -18.41
CA SER A 241 -3.71 11.95 -17.51
C SER A 241 -2.88 12.66 -16.43
N ILE A 242 -1.85 12.00 -15.92
CA ILE A 242 -1.00 12.49 -14.80
C ILE A 242 0.40 12.88 -15.28
N GLY A 243 0.88 12.32 -16.39
CA GLY A 243 2.23 12.57 -16.90
C GLY A 243 3.33 11.77 -16.19
N LEU A 244 2.95 10.78 -15.39
CA LEU A 244 3.87 9.91 -14.63
C LEU A 244 3.69 8.45 -15.02
N GLU A 245 4.77 7.68 -14.94
CA GLU A 245 4.69 6.23 -15.09
C GLU A 245 4.24 5.59 -13.76
N PRO A 246 3.16 4.78 -13.75
CA PRO A 246 2.68 4.19 -12.51
C PRO A 246 3.58 3.07 -12.00
N ILE A 247 3.55 2.86 -10.69
CA ILE A 247 4.03 1.62 -10.07
C ILE A 247 3.05 0.51 -10.42
N ILE A 248 3.53 -0.57 -11.03
CA ILE A 248 2.69 -1.73 -11.34
C ILE A 248 2.91 -2.78 -10.26
N VAL A 249 1.82 -3.26 -9.69
CA VAL A 249 1.83 -4.29 -8.65
C VAL A 249 0.96 -5.46 -9.08
N ASP A 250 1.56 -6.63 -9.30
CA ASP A 250 0.85 -7.89 -9.48
C ASP A 250 0.47 -8.47 -8.12
N LEU A 251 -0.82 -8.42 -7.82
CA LEU A 251 -1.38 -8.89 -6.56
C LEU A 251 -1.23 -10.41 -6.39
N SER A 252 -1.03 -11.18 -7.46
CA SER A 252 -0.80 -12.64 -7.38
C SER A 252 0.54 -13.01 -6.74
N HIS A 253 1.46 -12.06 -6.61
CA HIS A 253 2.75 -12.22 -5.94
C HIS A 253 2.79 -11.69 -4.50
N ILE A 254 1.67 -11.19 -3.99
CA ILE A 254 1.56 -10.65 -2.63
C ILE A 254 0.79 -11.63 -1.74
N GLU A 255 1.42 -12.06 -0.66
CA GLU A 255 0.78 -12.85 0.39
C GLU A 255 0.24 -11.91 1.48
N PHE A 256 -1.07 -11.95 1.73
CA PHE A 256 -1.70 -11.13 2.77
C PHE A 256 -2.92 -11.83 3.40
N ASP A 257 -3.35 -11.36 4.56
CA ASP A 257 -4.54 -11.88 5.23
C ASP A 257 -5.82 -11.42 4.49
N HIS A 258 -6.47 -12.36 3.81
CA HIS A 258 -7.73 -12.11 3.09
C HIS A 258 -8.88 -11.66 4.01
N GLN A 259 -8.80 -11.88 5.33
CA GLN A 259 -9.77 -11.38 6.30
C GLN A 259 -9.53 -9.91 6.71
N ALA A 260 -8.36 -9.37 6.40
CA ALA A 260 -7.96 -8.00 6.72
C ALA A 260 -7.49 -7.20 5.49
N PRO A 261 -8.32 -7.08 4.42
CA PRO A 261 -7.94 -6.40 3.18
C PRO A 261 -7.53 -4.95 3.36
N ARG A 262 -8.08 -4.26 4.37
CA ARG A 262 -7.74 -2.88 4.72
C ARG A 262 -6.25 -2.70 5.01
N SER A 263 -5.58 -3.70 5.59
CA SER A 263 -4.15 -3.62 5.89
C SER A 263 -3.31 -3.57 4.60
N LEU A 264 -3.67 -4.38 3.60
CA LEU A 264 -3.03 -4.33 2.28
C LEU A 264 -3.38 -3.03 1.55
N ALA A 265 -4.65 -2.61 1.57
CA ALA A 265 -5.08 -1.38 0.91
C ALA A 265 -4.31 -0.16 1.44
N ARG A 266 -4.13 -0.07 2.76
CA ARG A 266 -3.29 0.95 3.40
C ARG A 266 -1.82 0.85 3.02
N ALA A 267 -1.26 -0.35 2.92
CA ALA A 267 0.12 -0.51 2.48
C ALA A 267 0.33 0.00 1.04
N LEU A 268 -0.61 -0.31 0.13
CA LEU A 268 -0.56 0.17 -1.26
C LEU A 268 -0.78 1.69 -1.35
N ALA A 269 -1.77 2.23 -0.61
CA ALA A 269 -2.01 3.68 -0.54
C ALA A 269 -0.82 4.42 0.06
N ARG A 270 -0.15 3.84 1.06
CA ARG A 270 1.10 4.36 1.62
C ARG A 270 2.19 4.43 0.56
N GLU A 271 2.37 3.39 -0.26
CA GLU A 271 3.39 3.45 -1.33
C GLU A 271 3.09 4.53 -2.36
N VAL A 272 1.82 4.71 -2.74
CA VAL A 272 1.40 5.84 -3.59
C VAL A 272 1.74 7.18 -2.93
N ALA A 273 1.46 7.31 -1.63
CA ALA A 273 1.71 8.54 -0.88
C ALA A 273 3.20 8.86 -0.72
N LEU A 274 4.04 7.86 -0.44
CA LEU A 274 5.48 8.03 -0.23
C LEU A 274 6.24 8.22 -1.55
N SER A 275 5.84 7.52 -2.62
CA SER A 275 6.49 7.63 -3.92
C SER A 275 6.04 8.84 -4.74
N GLY A 276 4.83 9.36 -4.46
CA GLY A 276 4.17 10.35 -5.31
C GLY A 276 3.76 9.79 -6.68
N LEU A 277 3.84 8.47 -6.87
CA LEU A 277 3.51 7.80 -8.13
C LEU A 277 2.14 7.13 -8.03
N PRO A 278 1.27 7.26 -9.05
CA PRO A 278 0.05 6.47 -9.15
C PRO A 278 0.38 4.98 -9.21
N LEU A 279 -0.57 4.13 -8.83
CA LEU A 279 -0.36 2.69 -8.79
C LEU A 279 -1.39 1.95 -9.65
N VAL A 280 -0.94 0.97 -10.40
CA VAL A 280 -1.79 0.02 -11.11
C VAL A 280 -1.69 -1.33 -10.40
N LEU A 281 -2.79 -1.75 -9.77
CA LEU A 281 -2.90 -3.03 -9.09
C LEU A 281 -3.46 -4.06 -10.07
N ASP A 282 -2.62 -4.94 -10.57
CA ASP A 282 -3.04 -6.05 -11.45
C ASP A 282 -3.56 -7.22 -10.61
N CYS A 283 -4.85 -7.48 -10.75
CA CYS A 283 -5.54 -8.56 -10.06
C CYS A 283 -6.02 -9.67 -11.01
N ARG A 284 -5.64 -9.64 -12.29
CA ARG A 284 -6.15 -10.57 -13.31
C ARG A 284 -5.78 -12.02 -13.05
N TYR A 285 -4.63 -12.25 -12.41
CA TYR A 285 -4.09 -13.59 -12.15
C TYR A 285 -4.31 -14.07 -10.71
N CYS A 286 -4.98 -13.27 -9.88
CA CYS A 286 -5.29 -13.63 -8.50
C CYS A 286 -6.32 -14.75 -8.39
N THR A 287 -6.25 -15.51 -7.30
CA THR A 287 -7.22 -16.55 -6.96
C THR A 287 -8.61 -15.96 -6.64
N SER A 288 -9.65 -16.80 -6.73
CA SER A 288 -11.04 -16.37 -6.57
C SER A 288 -11.38 -15.87 -5.15
N ASP A 289 -10.65 -16.29 -4.14
CA ASP A 289 -10.84 -15.95 -2.73
C ASP A 289 -10.27 -14.57 -2.34
N VAL A 290 -9.44 -13.95 -3.19
CA VAL A 290 -8.92 -12.60 -2.96
C VAL A 290 -10.06 -11.57 -2.84
N PRO A 291 -10.15 -10.78 -1.76
CA PRO A 291 -11.25 -9.84 -1.50
C PRO A 291 -11.17 -8.55 -2.34
N ILE A 292 -11.29 -8.64 -3.67
CA ILE A 292 -11.20 -7.49 -4.59
C ILE A 292 -12.23 -6.39 -4.29
N VAL A 293 -13.49 -6.76 -4.02
CA VAL A 293 -14.56 -5.78 -3.75
C VAL A 293 -14.28 -4.95 -2.49
N PRO A 294 -13.90 -5.57 -1.36
CA PRO A 294 -13.40 -4.82 -0.20
C PRO A 294 -12.18 -3.95 -0.51
N LEU A 295 -11.16 -4.47 -1.20
CA LEU A 295 -9.96 -3.70 -1.53
C LEU A 295 -10.28 -2.43 -2.34
N VAL A 296 -11.12 -2.56 -3.37
CA VAL A 296 -11.59 -1.43 -4.17
C VAL A 296 -12.34 -0.41 -3.32
N GLY A 297 -13.21 -0.88 -2.40
CA GLY A 297 -13.93 0.02 -1.50
C GLY A 297 -12.99 0.83 -0.62
N GLU A 298 -11.94 0.21 -0.09
CA GLU A 298 -10.91 0.92 0.68
C GLU A 298 -10.19 1.96 -0.16
N PHE A 299 -9.84 1.67 -1.42
CA PHE A 299 -9.18 2.66 -2.29
C PHE A 299 -10.05 3.88 -2.59
N VAL A 300 -11.36 3.66 -2.81
CA VAL A 300 -12.33 4.75 -3.02
C VAL A 300 -12.50 5.59 -1.74
N ASP A 301 -12.56 4.95 -0.57
CA ASP A 301 -12.66 5.66 0.71
C ASP A 301 -11.40 6.48 1.02
N ILE A 302 -10.23 6.01 0.59
CA ILE A 302 -8.93 6.68 0.79
C ILE A 302 -8.68 7.78 -0.24
N ASP A 303 -9.35 7.72 -1.41
CA ASP A 303 -9.10 8.58 -2.57
C ASP A 303 -7.65 8.50 -3.10
N ALA A 304 -7.06 7.30 -3.05
CA ALA A 304 -5.71 7.09 -3.59
C ALA A 304 -5.75 6.92 -5.12
N PRO A 305 -4.81 7.50 -5.90
CA PRO A 305 -4.76 7.37 -7.36
C PRO A 305 -4.31 5.95 -7.79
N ILE A 306 -5.20 4.98 -7.58
CA ILE A 306 -4.99 3.56 -7.84
C ILE A 306 -5.96 3.09 -8.94
N ILE A 307 -5.43 2.37 -9.93
CA ILE A 307 -6.24 1.64 -10.91
C ILE A 307 -6.18 0.16 -10.61
N THR A 308 -7.32 -0.44 -10.28
CA THR A 308 -7.43 -1.89 -10.11
C THR A 308 -7.76 -2.54 -11.44
N VAL A 309 -6.87 -3.39 -11.96
CA VAL A 309 -7.04 -4.11 -13.22
C VAL A 309 -7.57 -5.52 -12.95
N VAL A 310 -8.70 -5.88 -13.56
CA VAL A 310 -9.41 -7.15 -13.30
C VAL A 310 -9.86 -7.85 -14.58
N ASP A 311 -9.95 -9.18 -14.52
CA ASP A 311 -10.52 -9.99 -15.60
C ASP A 311 -12.06 -9.86 -15.62
N THR A 312 -12.67 -9.87 -16.80
CA THR A 312 -14.14 -9.86 -16.99
C THR A 312 -14.93 -10.93 -16.23
N ARG A 313 -14.28 -12.05 -15.84
CA ARG A 313 -14.87 -13.14 -15.05
C ARG A 313 -14.95 -12.82 -13.57
N ARG A 314 -14.26 -11.78 -13.10
CA ARG A 314 -14.26 -11.37 -11.70
C ARG A 314 -15.62 -10.76 -11.36
N ASP A 315 -16.23 -11.25 -10.28
CA ASP A 315 -17.39 -10.60 -9.68
C ASP A 315 -16.94 -9.34 -8.92
N LEU A 316 -17.49 -8.20 -9.30
CA LEU A 316 -17.22 -6.89 -8.70
C LEU A 316 -18.39 -6.40 -7.84
N GLY A 317 -19.47 -7.16 -7.73
CA GLY A 317 -20.65 -6.80 -6.95
C GLY A 317 -21.14 -5.39 -7.28
N ALA A 318 -21.22 -4.54 -6.25
CA ALA A 318 -21.67 -3.16 -6.33
C ALA A 318 -20.84 -2.29 -7.29
N TRP A 319 -19.57 -2.63 -7.53
CA TRP A 319 -18.64 -1.87 -8.39
C TRP A 319 -18.75 -2.20 -9.88
N SER A 320 -19.61 -3.17 -10.25
CA SER A 320 -19.73 -3.62 -11.64
C SER A 320 -20.15 -2.52 -12.61
N ARG A 321 -20.87 -1.48 -12.13
CA ARG A 321 -21.34 -0.35 -12.96
C ARG A 321 -20.30 0.75 -13.10
N GLN A 322 -19.40 0.87 -12.13
CA GLN A 322 -18.32 1.86 -12.07
C GLN A 322 -17.06 1.36 -12.79
N ALA A 323 -16.94 0.05 -13.00
CA ALA A 323 -15.82 -0.53 -13.72
C ALA A 323 -15.81 -0.13 -15.21
N VAL A 324 -14.70 0.46 -15.63
CA VAL A 324 -14.41 0.81 -17.02
C VAL A 324 -14.18 -0.47 -17.80
N THR A 325 -15.08 -0.78 -18.73
CA THR A 325 -14.91 -1.94 -19.61
C THR A 325 -13.90 -1.60 -20.70
N VAL A 326 -12.78 -2.32 -20.70
CA VAL A 326 -11.71 -2.12 -21.69
C VAL A 326 -12.09 -2.80 -23.02
N PRO A 327 -12.16 -2.05 -24.13
CA PRO A 327 -12.54 -2.60 -25.42
C PRO A 327 -11.46 -3.51 -26.00
N LEU A 328 -11.88 -4.48 -26.83
CA LEU A 328 -10.93 -5.33 -27.56
C LEU A 328 -10.25 -4.55 -28.69
N PRO A 329 -8.93 -4.72 -28.89
CA PRO A 329 -8.22 -4.11 -30.00
C PRO A 329 -8.69 -4.66 -31.35
N SER A 330 -8.67 -3.81 -32.37
CA SER A 330 -8.86 -4.22 -33.76
C SER A 330 -7.71 -5.12 -34.25
N ALA A 331 -7.92 -5.82 -35.36
CA ALA A 331 -6.85 -6.61 -35.98
C ALA A 331 -5.64 -5.77 -36.39
N ALA A 332 -5.86 -4.50 -36.80
CA ALA A 332 -4.79 -3.58 -37.16
C ALA A 332 -3.99 -3.16 -35.92
N GLN A 333 -4.67 -2.80 -34.83
CA GLN A 333 -4.04 -2.46 -33.55
C GLN A 333 -3.22 -3.61 -32.99
N ARG A 334 -3.78 -4.83 -32.98
CA ARG A 334 -3.01 -6.03 -32.59
C ARG A 334 -1.77 -6.21 -33.47
N LYS A 335 -1.89 -6.14 -34.79
CA LYS A 335 -0.71 -6.23 -35.67
C LYS A 335 0.34 -5.16 -35.34
N SER A 336 -0.08 -3.95 -34.99
CA SER A 336 0.81 -2.86 -34.59
C SER A 336 1.59 -3.19 -33.33
N TRP A 337 0.90 -3.60 -32.24
CA TRP A 337 1.60 -3.95 -31.01
C TRP A 337 2.47 -5.20 -31.17
N TRP A 338 2.10 -6.17 -32.02
CA TRP A 338 2.88 -7.41 -32.22
C TRP A 338 4.18 -7.07 -32.93
N LYS A 339 4.11 -6.20 -33.94
CA LYS A 339 5.27 -5.66 -34.63
C LYS A 339 6.19 -4.86 -33.70
N SER A 340 5.62 -4.13 -32.74
CA SER A 340 6.38 -3.31 -31.79
C SER A 340 7.10 -4.16 -30.73
N LEU A 341 6.42 -5.16 -30.17
CA LEU A 341 6.88 -5.90 -28.99
C LEU A 341 7.54 -7.25 -29.31
N ALA A 342 7.23 -7.83 -30.47
CA ALA A 342 7.84 -9.07 -30.96
C ALA A 342 8.10 -8.99 -32.48
N PRO A 343 9.04 -8.13 -32.92
CA PRO A 343 9.28 -7.88 -34.35
C PRO A 343 9.69 -9.14 -35.13
N GLU A 344 10.29 -10.13 -34.46
CA GLU A 344 10.72 -11.41 -35.05
C GLU A 344 9.59 -12.46 -35.12
N ALA A 345 8.43 -12.21 -34.51
CA ALA A 345 7.31 -13.13 -34.52
C ALA A 345 6.55 -13.09 -35.86
N ASP A 346 6.01 -14.24 -36.29
CA ASP A 346 5.15 -14.33 -37.47
C ASP A 346 3.93 -13.40 -37.32
N PRO A 347 3.75 -12.39 -38.20
CA PRO A 347 2.64 -11.45 -38.12
C PRO A 347 1.25 -12.10 -38.18
N ALA A 348 1.13 -13.33 -38.71
CA ALA A 348 -0.11 -14.08 -38.71
C ALA A 348 -0.59 -14.43 -37.30
N LEU A 349 0.31 -14.53 -36.31
CA LEU A 349 -0.04 -14.85 -34.93
C LEU A 349 -0.88 -13.77 -34.26
N ALA A 350 -0.73 -12.50 -34.64
CA ALA A 350 -1.57 -11.41 -34.15
C ALA A 350 -3.07 -11.61 -34.43
N LEU A 351 -3.40 -12.43 -35.44
CA LEU A 351 -4.77 -12.77 -35.82
C LEU A 351 -5.31 -14.02 -35.11
N ILE A 352 -4.44 -14.91 -34.67
CA ILE A 352 -4.81 -16.22 -34.09
C ILE A 352 -4.73 -16.16 -32.55
N ALA A 353 -3.69 -15.51 -32.03
CA ALA A 353 -3.38 -15.40 -30.61
C ALA A 353 -4.10 -14.21 -29.95
N THR A 354 -5.40 -14.06 -30.19
CA THR A 354 -6.17 -12.87 -29.78
C THR A 354 -6.39 -12.75 -28.26
N HIS A 355 -5.90 -13.70 -27.48
CA HIS A 355 -5.99 -13.72 -26.02
C HIS A 355 -4.67 -13.34 -25.34
N VAL A 356 -3.59 -13.19 -26.12
CA VAL A 356 -2.27 -12.83 -25.59
C VAL A 356 -2.24 -11.33 -25.37
N ASP A 357 -2.01 -10.94 -24.11
CA ASP A 357 -1.79 -9.54 -23.74
C ASP A 357 -0.34 -9.10 -24.01
N PRO A 358 -0.06 -7.80 -24.19
CA PRO A 358 1.28 -7.26 -24.48
C PRO A 358 2.41 -7.75 -23.58
N GLU A 359 2.19 -7.78 -22.27
CA GLU A 359 3.13 -8.24 -21.26
C GLU A 359 3.37 -9.76 -21.27
N GLU A 360 2.44 -10.54 -21.82
CA GLU A 360 2.65 -11.96 -22.09
C GLU A 360 3.51 -12.12 -23.34
N LEU A 361 3.21 -11.38 -24.40
CA LEU A 361 3.91 -11.45 -25.69
C LEU A 361 5.43 -11.33 -25.55
N GLN A 362 5.90 -10.38 -24.74
CA GLN A 362 7.34 -10.16 -24.54
C GLN A 362 8.01 -11.36 -23.85
N ARG A 363 7.41 -11.90 -22.78
CA ARG A 363 7.91 -13.10 -22.11
C ARG A 363 8.08 -14.28 -23.07
N LEU A 364 7.26 -14.33 -24.12
CA LEU A 364 7.28 -15.38 -25.13
C LEU A 364 8.28 -15.15 -26.26
N ALA A 365 8.55 -13.90 -26.60
CA ALA A 365 9.56 -13.52 -27.58
C ALA A 365 10.99 -13.72 -27.03
N SER A 366 11.18 -13.48 -25.73
CA SER A 366 12.47 -13.64 -25.04
C SER A 366 12.84 -15.10 -24.73
N SER A 367 11.89 -16.05 -24.74
CA SER A 367 12.16 -17.47 -24.52
C SER A 367 12.50 -18.19 -25.85
N GLU A 368 13.73 -18.71 -26.00
CA GLU A 368 14.18 -19.47 -27.18
C GLU A 368 13.33 -20.72 -27.50
N THR A 369 12.42 -21.14 -26.60
CA THR A 369 11.63 -22.37 -26.71
C THR A 369 10.15 -22.09 -26.48
N SER A 370 9.46 -21.56 -27.49
CA SER A 370 8.11 -21.03 -27.25
C SER A 370 7.01 -22.11 -27.23
N ALA A 371 6.79 -22.67 -26.05
CA ALA A 371 5.61 -23.48 -25.73
C ALA A 371 4.29 -22.69 -25.86
N VAL A 372 4.33 -21.35 -25.81
CA VAL A 372 3.15 -20.51 -25.99
C VAL A 372 2.96 -20.04 -27.44
N LEU A 373 4.01 -19.89 -28.26
CA LEU A 373 3.84 -19.85 -29.72
C LEU A 373 3.23 -21.18 -30.21
N ALA A 374 3.62 -22.31 -29.61
CA ALA A 374 2.97 -23.59 -29.85
C ALA A 374 1.51 -23.63 -29.34
N ARG A 375 1.19 -23.07 -28.15
CA ARG A 375 -0.21 -22.95 -27.67
C ARG A 375 -1.06 -21.96 -28.46
N ALA A 376 -0.50 -20.83 -28.87
CA ALA A 376 -1.11 -19.82 -29.72
C ALA A 376 -1.39 -20.37 -31.12
N ARG A 377 -0.46 -21.15 -31.70
CA ARG A 377 -0.70 -21.95 -32.91
C ARG A 377 -1.74 -23.05 -32.71
N SER A 378 -1.85 -23.61 -31.50
CA SER A 378 -2.73 -24.76 -31.26
C SER A 378 -4.22 -24.45 -31.32
N GLY A 379 -4.67 -23.19 -31.19
CA GLY A 379 -6.00 -22.69 -31.57
C GLY A 379 -7.24 -23.42 -31.03
N GLN A 380 -7.08 -24.52 -30.32
CA GLN A 380 -8.12 -25.35 -29.77
C GLN A 380 -8.11 -25.10 -28.27
N ARG A 381 -9.24 -24.61 -27.78
CA ARG A 381 -9.72 -25.04 -26.47
C ARG A 381 -9.71 -26.56 -26.46
N LYS A 382 -8.58 -27.19 -26.10
CA LYS A 382 -8.62 -28.57 -25.66
C LYS A 382 -9.40 -28.53 -24.37
N SER A 383 -10.56 -29.17 -24.39
CA SER A 383 -11.15 -29.76 -23.20
C SER A 383 -10.03 -30.35 -22.33
N ARG A 384 -10.18 -30.31 -21.00
CA ARG A 384 -9.26 -30.89 -20.02
C ARG A 384 -9.16 -32.42 -20.12
N ILE A 385 -9.14 -32.98 -21.32
CA ILE A 385 -8.97 -34.41 -21.59
C ILE A 385 -7.64 -34.54 -22.30
N THR A 386 -6.60 -34.71 -21.50
CA THR A 386 -5.35 -35.27 -21.99
C THR A 386 -5.52 -36.78 -21.95
N THR A 387 -5.53 -37.45 -23.09
CA THR A 387 -5.50 -38.92 -23.12
C THR A 387 -4.14 -39.34 -22.56
N VAL A 388 -4.12 -39.71 -21.29
CA VAL A 388 -2.94 -40.31 -20.65
C VAL A 388 -2.94 -41.77 -21.04
N THR A 389 -1.88 -42.22 -21.73
CA THR A 389 -1.60 -43.66 -21.84
C THR A 389 -0.99 -44.07 -20.51
N PRO A 390 -1.70 -44.81 -19.65
CA PRO A 390 -1.19 -45.11 -18.32
C PRO A 390 -0.01 -46.08 -18.46
N ALA A 391 1.09 -45.81 -17.73
CA ALA A 391 2.25 -46.70 -17.70
C ALA A 391 1.98 -48.00 -16.92
N VAL A 392 0.88 -48.04 -16.17
CA VAL A 392 0.47 -49.13 -15.27
C VAL A 392 -1.05 -49.25 -15.37
N SER A 393 -1.55 -50.46 -15.61
CA SER A 393 -2.97 -50.79 -15.66
C SER A 393 -3.48 -51.27 -14.29
N LEU A 394 -4.80 -51.40 -14.14
CA LEU A 394 -5.39 -51.94 -12.91
C LEU A 394 -4.97 -53.40 -12.64
N ASP A 395 -4.63 -54.15 -13.70
CA ASP A 395 -4.15 -55.52 -13.59
C ASP A 395 -2.72 -55.61 -13.03
N ASP A 396 -1.99 -54.48 -12.99
CA ASP A 396 -0.62 -54.38 -12.47
C ASP A 396 -0.57 -54.01 -10.97
N VAL A 397 -1.74 -53.79 -10.32
CA VAL A 397 -1.83 -53.37 -8.91
C VAL A 397 -2.46 -54.48 -8.07
N VAL A 398 -1.72 -54.96 -7.06
CA VAL A 398 -2.26 -55.92 -6.08
C VAL A 398 -3.06 -55.16 -5.02
N LEU A 399 -4.36 -55.37 -5.00
CA LEU A 399 -5.30 -54.76 -4.05
C LEU A 399 -5.94 -55.83 -3.16
N ASP A 400 -6.39 -55.44 -1.97
CA ASP A 400 -7.29 -56.27 -1.17
C ASP A 400 -8.72 -56.25 -1.75
N GLU A 401 -9.54 -57.26 -1.43
CA GLU A 401 -10.88 -57.45 -2.00
C GLU A 401 -11.79 -56.22 -1.86
N ARG A 402 -11.65 -55.45 -0.77
CA ARG A 402 -12.49 -54.28 -0.53
C ARG A 402 -12.06 -53.10 -1.39
N SER A 403 -10.76 -52.88 -1.52
CA SER A 403 -10.20 -51.82 -2.37
C SER A 403 -10.44 -52.11 -3.86
N GLU A 404 -10.34 -53.37 -4.27
CA GLU A 404 -10.62 -53.78 -5.65
C GLU A 404 -12.09 -53.52 -6.05
N ALA A 405 -13.04 -53.86 -5.16
CA ALA A 405 -14.45 -53.60 -5.40
C ALA A 405 -14.76 -52.09 -5.55
N GLN A 406 -14.17 -51.25 -4.71
CA GLN A 406 -14.35 -49.79 -4.77
C GLN A 406 -13.77 -49.17 -6.04
N VAL A 407 -12.62 -49.66 -6.49
CA VAL A 407 -11.98 -49.16 -7.72
C VAL A 407 -12.77 -49.60 -8.96
N ARG A 408 -13.29 -50.83 -9.01
CA ARG A 408 -14.19 -51.26 -10.10
C ARG A 408 -15.48 -50.44 -10.15
N GLU A 409 -16.10 -50.18 -9.00
CA GLU A 409 -17.29 -49.32 -8.93
C GLU A 409 -17.00 -47.91 -9.48
N LEU A 410 -15.87 -47.32 -9.10
CA LEU A 410 -15.41 -46.02 -9.59
C LEU A 410 -15.21 -46.01 -11.12
N VAL A 411 -14.57 -47.06 -11.66
CA VAL A 411 -14.32 -47.20 -13.10
C VAL A 411 -15.63 -47.32 -13.88
N ASP A 412 -16.57 -48.14 -13.41
CA ASP A 412 -17.88 -48.29 -14.05
C ASP A 412 -18.68 -46.99 -14.01
N ARG A 413 -18.65 -46.28 -12.88
CA ARG A 413 -19.30 -44.97 -12.75
C ARG A 413 -18.75 -43.93 -13.72
N VAL A 414 -17.45 -43.96 -14.00
CA VAL A 414 -16.82 -43.06 -14.97
C VAL A 414 -17.16 -43.46 -16.41
N ARG A 415 -17.18 -44.76 -16.72
CA ARG A 415 -17.55 -45.28 -18.06
C ARG A 415 -18.98 -44.93 -18.45
N HIS A 416 -19.92 -44.98 -17.50
CA HIS A 416 -21.36 -44.75 -17.77
C HIS A 416 -21.80 -43.30 -17.62
N ARG A 417 -20.89 -42.35 -17.30
CA ARG A 417 -21.22 -40.92 -17.13
C ARG A 417 -21.11 -40.10 -18.43
N TRP A 418 -20.64 -40.72 -19.52
CA TRP A 418 -20.35 -40.07 -20.81
C TRP A 418 -21.01 -40.76 -22.03
N THR A 419 -21.91 -41.70 -21.80
CA THR A 419 -23.02 -42.04 -22.73
C THR A 419 -24.27 -41.34 -22.25
#